data_AF-A0AAV7ZKD8-F1
#
_entry.id   AF-A0AAV7ZKD8-F1
#
_cell.length_a   1.000
_cell.length_b   1.000
_cell.length_c   1.000
_cell.angle_alpha   90.00
_cell.angle_beta   90.00
_cell.angle_gamma   90.00
#
_symmetry.space_group_name_H-M   'P 1'
#
loop_
_entity.id
_entity.type
_entity.pdbx_description
1 polymer ?
#
loop_
_entity_poly.entity_id
_entity_poly.type
_entity_poly.pdbx_seq_one_letter_code
_entity_poly.pdbx_strand_id
1 'polypeptide(L)'
;MNILSEKENYLNSTKPYEEKIDNIIIDEFEEENEKQTNNNTKNKENSKKKVGNNRKNPRSFYQKLFENFKSLLSSFKNNDESSFLQEYEDSYGRTHPKFQSGTFKQAFNSAKEQSKFLIIYLHSPEHISTSRFCEQVLCNENIITFLDNNYVCFGASVRHSSGFLLTSKFHVTTYPFLAIVTTNSSTQLQILKVFEGKLKPYQLLTGLINTLEQHSAIITAQRTEEEEKKSSREIREQQDREYLETVAKDEERMRIEKEKERIGKERRELELELERLEKERQLDIAKKKKGKKGTPKTPN
;
A
#
# COMPACT_ATOMS: atom_id res chain seq x y z
N MET A 1 -6.71 -0.97 -25.96
CA MET A 1 -6.67 -2.45 -26.01
C MET A 1 -5.59 -2.86 -25.03
N ASN A 2 -5.84 -3.49 -23.87
CA ASN A 2 -6.12 -4.93 -23.80
C ASN A 2 -6.58 -5.41 -22.39
N ILE A 3 -7.41 -4.64 -21.68
CA ILE A 3 -7.86 -4.96 -20.29
C ILE A 3 -8.72 -6.24 -20.24
N LEU A 4 -9.37 -6.61 -21.34
CA LEU A 4 -10.13 -7.86 -21.45
C LEU A 4 -9.23 -9.11 -21.50
N SER A 5 -8.03 -9.01 -22.09
CA SER A 5 -7.11 -10.16 -22.19
C SER A 5 -6.46 -10.53 -20.86
N GLU A 6 -6.26 -9.56 -19.96
CA GLU A 6 -5.71 -9.83 -18.63
C GLU A 6 -6.74 -10.51 -17.73
N LYS A 7 -8.03 -10.11 -17.79
CA LYS A 7 -9.11 -10.79 -17.06
C LYS A 7 -9.31 -12.25 -17.51
N GLU A 8 -9.19 -12.54 -18.80
CA GLU A 8 -9.28 -13.91 -19.31
C GLU A 8 -8.08 -14.78 -18.90
N ASN A 9 -6.88 -14.21 -18.83
CA ASN A 9 -5.70 -14.92 -18.34
C ASN A 9 -5.78 -15.28 -16.84
N TYR A 10 -6.38 -14.41 -16.01
CA TYR A 10 -6.62 -14.72 -14.59
C TYR A 10 -7.69 -15.81 -14.40
N LEU A 11 -8.80 -15.79 -15.15
CA LEU A 11 -9.84 -16.83 -15.08
C LEU A 11 -9.36 -18.20 -15.62
N ASN A 12 -8.48 -18.21 -16.62
CA ASN A 12 -7.96 -19.47 -17.17
C ASN A 12 -6.82 -20.06 -16.35
N SER A 13 -6.15 -19.28 -15.49
CA SER A 13 -5.12 -19.77 -14.56
C SER A 13 -5.70 -20.45 -13.32
N THR A 14 -6.96 -20.17 -12.93
CA THR A 14 -7.61 -20.74 -11.74
C THR A 14 -8.40 -22.01 -12.04
N LYS A 15 -8.91 -22.20 -13.26
CA LYS A 15 -9.65 -23.39 -13.70
C LYS A 15 -8.92 -24.73 -13.45
N PRO A 16 -7.59 -24.87 -13.67
CA PRO A 16 -6.88 -26.12 -13.39
C PRO A 16 -6.82 -26.49 -11.91
N TYR A 17 -7.03 -25.51 -11.00
CA TYR A 17 -7.06 -25.71 -9.55
C TYR A 17 -8.47 -26.07 -9.07
N GLU A 18 -9.52 -25.44 -9.61
CA GLU A 18 -10.91 -25.75 -9.29
C GLU A 18 -11.28 -27.20 -9.65
N GLU A 19 -10.92 -27.68 -10.85
CA GLU A 19 -11.22 -29.07 -11.26
C GLU A 19 -10.46 -30.14 -10.44
N LYS A 20 -9.24 -29.84 -9.98
CA LYS A 20 -8.50 -30.77 -9.11
C LYS A 20 -9.05 -30.80 -7.69
N ILE A 21 -9.56 -29.68 -7.19
CA ILE A 21 -10.18 -29.57 -5.87
C ILE A 21 -11.53 -30.29 -5.86
N ASP A 22 -12.34 -30.14 -6.91
CA ASP A 22 -13.66 -30.80 -7.00
C ASP A 22 -13.53 -32.33 -7.05
N ASN A 23 -12.56 -32.87 -7.80
CA ASN A 23 -12.35 -34.32 -7.87
C ASN A 23 -11.81 -34.93 -6.56
N ILE A 24 -10.97 -34.21 -5.81
CA ILE A 24 -10.48 -34.66 -4.50
C ILE A 24 -11.59 -34.58 -3.43
N ILE A 25 -12.46 -33.57 -3.50
CA ILE A 25 -13.60 -33.42 -2.59
C ILE A 25 -14.63 -34.54 -2.81
N ILE A 26 -14.85 -34.98 -4.05
CA ILE A 26 -15.83 -36.04 -4.37
C ILE A 26 -15.32 -37.42 -3.91
N ASP A 27 -14.05 -37.75 -4.15
CA ASP A 27 -13.48 -39.06 -3.78
C ASP A 27 -13.38 -39.26 -2.25
N GLU A 28 -13.10 -38.21 -1.47
CA GLU A 28 -13.07 -38.29 0.01
C GLU A 28 -14.47 -38.26 0.66
N PHE A 29 -15.48 -37.70 -0.02
CA PHE A 29 -16.88 -37.66 0.49
C PHE A 29 -17.62 -39.00 0.34
N GLU A 30 -17.27 -39.83 -0.66
CA GLU A 30 -17.92 -41.13 -0.84
C GLU A 30 -17.43 -42.17 0.18
N GLU A 31 -16.16 -42.12 0.62
CA GLU A 31 -15.64 -43.02 1.67
C GLU A 31 -16.16 -42.72 3.10
N GLU A 32 -16.60 -41.48 3.39
CA GLU A 32 -17.16 -41.12 4.70
C GLU A 32 -18.67 -41.41 4.83
N ASN A 33 -19.42 -41.40 3.72
CA ASN A 33 -20.87 -41.66 3.74
C ASN A 33 -21.21 -43.14 3.98
N GLU A 34 -20.35 -44.09 3.58
CA GLU A 34 -20.52 -45.51 3.96
C GLU A 34 -20.27 -45.77 5.45
N LYS A 35 -19.54 -44.90 6.16
CA LYS A 35 -19.21 -45.05 7.59
C LYS A 35 -20.25 -44.41 8.52
N GLN A 36 -21.00 -43.41 8.06
CA GLN A 36 -21.98 -42.67 8.88
C GLN A 36 -23.38 -43.30 8.92
N THR A 37 -23.76 -44.12 7.93
CA THR A 37 -25.09 -44.78 7.89
C THR A 37 -25.29 -45.82 9.00
N ASN A 38 -24.21 -46.36 9.60
CA ASN A 38 -24.28 -47.37 10.65
C ASN A 38 -24.43 -46.84 12.10
N ASN A 39 -24.30 -45.53 12.34
CA ASN A 39 -24.27 -44.97 13.71
C ASN A 39 -25.55 -44.24 14.15
N ASN A 40 -26.53 -44.06 13.25
CA ASN A 40 -27.68 -43.16 13.51
C ASN A 40 -28.93 -43.80 14.15
N THR A 41 -28.86 -45.03 14.68
CA THR A 41 -30.02 -45.69 15.30
C THR A 41 -30.09 -45.59 16.84
N LYS A 42 -29.18 -44.88 17.51
CA LYS A 42 -29.21 -44.78 18.99
C LYS A 42 -28.86 -43.37 19.47
N ASN A 43 -29.90 -42.55 19.65
CA ASN A 43 -30.07 -41.57 20.75
C ASN A 43 -31.03 -40.46 20.34
N LYS A 44 -32.32 -40.81 20.29
CA LYS A 44 -33.39 -39.88 20.64
C LYS A 44 -33.64 -40.02 22.14
N GLU A 45 -34.00 -38.90 22.76
CA GLU A 45 -34.47 -38.71 24.16
C GLU A 45 -33.41 -38.34 25.21
N ASN A 46 -33.25 -37.04 25.49
CA ASN A 46 -33.86 -36.44 26.70
C ASN A 46 -33.64 -34.91 26.85
N SER A 47 -34.75 -34.18 26.74
CA SER A 47 -35.29 -33.14 27.65
C SER A 47 -34.41 -32.00 28.24
N LYS A 48 -34.62 -30.81 27.66
CA LYS A 48 -34.89 -29.47 28.27
C LYS A 48 -34.52 -29.25 29.75
N LYS A 49 -33.55 -28.34 30.01
CA LYS A 49 -33.60 -27.34 31.10
C LYS A 49 -32.98 -26.01 30.64
N LYS A 50 -33.77 -24.92 30.74
CA LYS A 50 -33.36 -23.53 30.51
C LYS A 50 -32.51 -23.06 31.69
N VAL A 51 -31.27 -22.63 31.44
CA VAL A 51 -30.48 -21.77 32.33
C VAL A 51 -29.92 -20.64 31.47
N GLY A 52 -30.14 -19.40 31.90
CA GLY A 52 -29.75 -18.19 31.17
C GLY A 52 -28.24 -18.12 30.95
N ASN A 53 -27.83 -18.36 29.72
CA ASN A 53 -26.44 -18.20 29.30
C ASN A 53 -26.27 -16.79 28.73
N ASN A 54 -25.75 -15.89 29.57
CA ASN A 54 -25.23 -14.59 29.14
C ASN A 54 -23.87 -14.82 28.45
N ARG A 55 -23.88 -15.54 27.31
CA ARG A 55 -22.70 -15.67 26.44
C ARG A 55 -22.54 -14.35 25.71
N LYS A 56 -21.70 -13.47 26.25
CA LYS A 56 -21.26 -12.25 25.56
C LYS A 56 -20.85 -12.63 24.14
N ASN A 57 -21.52 -12.07 23.14
CA ASN A 57 -21.26 -12.36 21.73
C ASN A 57 -19.82 -11.93 21.41
N PRO A 58 -18.89 -12.84 21.04
CA PRO A 58 -17.48 -12.50 20.85
C PRO A 58 -17.26 -11.41 19.79
N ARG A 59 -18.20 -11.25 18.84
CA ARG A 59 -18.20 -10.17 17.85
C ARG A 59 -18.25 -8.76 18.46
N SER A 60 -19.02 -8.56 19.55
CA SER A 60 -19.14 -7.24 20.21
C SER A 60 -17.85 -6.83 20.93
N PHE A 61 -17.03 -7.82 21.32
CA PHE A 61 -15.79 -7.58 22.03
C PHE A 61 -14.70 -7.00 21.13
N TYR A 62 -14.45 -7.65 19.99
CA TYR A 62 -13.46 -7.19 19.01
C TYR A 62 -13.84 -5.82 18.41
N GLN A 63 -15.14 -5.50 18.36
CA GLN A 63 -15.62 -4.21 17.89
C GLN A 63 -15.19 -3.02 18.77
N LYS A 64 -15.02 -3.22 20.08
CA LYS A 64 -14.50 -2.20 21.01
C LYS A 64 -12.98 -2.03 20.95
N LEU A 65 -12.26 -3.01 20.39
CA LEU A 65 -10.81 -2.97 20.25
C LEU A 65 -10.36 -1.89 19.23
N PHE A 66 -11.23 -1.56 18.28
CA PHE A 66 -10.93 -0.69 17.14
C PHE A 66 -10.79 0.80 17.48
N GLU A 67 -11.45 1.28 18.54
CA GLU A 67 -11.37 2.68 18.96
C GLU A 67 -9.98 3.09 19.49
N ASN A 68 -9.24 2.14 20.07
CA ASN A 68 -7.95 2.41 20.73
C ASN A 68 -6.73 1.98 19.90
N PHE A 69 -6.91 1.60 18.64
CA PHE A 69 -5.82 0.99 17.85
C PHE A 69 -4.69 1.97 17.48
N LYS A 70 -5.00 3.25 17.22
CA LYS A 70 -3.94 4.27 17.02
C LYS A 70 -3.05 4.42 18.27
N SER A 71 -3.67 4.40 19.46
CA SER A 71 -2.93 4.39 20.71
C SER A 71 -2.08 3.11 20.85
N LEU A 72 -2.61 1.96 20.43
CA LEU A 72 -1.86 0.71 20.40
C LEU A 72 -0.64 0.77 19.46
N LEU A 73 -0.80 1.26 18.23
CA LEU A 73 0.32 1.47 17.29
C LEU A 73 1.38 2.43 17.86
N SER A 74 0.99 3.44 18.60
CA SER A 74 1.92 4.35 19.28
C SER A 74 2.59 3.76 20.51
N SER A 75 2.01 2.70 21.09
CA SER A 75 2.53 2.03 22.29
C SER A 75 3.64 1.03 21.97
N PHE A 76 3.71 0.53 20.73
CA PHE A 76 4.82 -0.31 20.29
C PHE A 76 6.09 0.55 20.13
N LYS A 77 7.06 0.32 21.01
CA LYS A 77 8.40 0.90 20.89
C LYS A 77 9.13 0.27 19.70
N ASN A 78 10.03 1.03 19.07
CA ASN A 78 10.70 0.65 17.83
C ASN A 78 11.71 -0.53 17.92
N ASN A 79 11.98 -1.09 19.11
CA ASN A 79 13.25 -1.79 19.35
C ASN A 79 13.21 -3.30 19.64
N ASP A 80 12.06 -3.97 19.80
CA ASP A 80 12.05 -5.32 20.40
C ASP A 80 11.51 -6.46 19.50
N GLU A 81 11.79 -6.49 18.18
CA GLU A 81 11.23 -7.56 17.31
C GLU A 81 12.21 -8.19 16.31
N SER A 82 13.48 -8.33 16.67
CA SER A 82 14.44 -9.14 15.90
C SER A 82 14.60 -10.58 16.38
N SER A 83 14.02 -10.96 17.53
CA SER A 83 14.29 -12.27 18.17
C SER A 83 13.29 -13.38 17.84
N PHE A 84 12.03 -13.05 17.52
CA PHE A 84 10.98 -14.07 17.36
C PHE A 84 11.31 -15.08 16.25
N LEU A 85 11.67 -14.60 15.06
CA LEU A 85 11.90 -15.47 13.90
C LEU A 85 13.06 -16.43 14.18
N GLN A 86 14.13 -15.93 14.79
CA GLN A 86 15.27 -16.75 15.15
C GLN A 86 14.89 -17.82 16.20
N GLU A 87 14.20 -17.44 17.28
CA GLU A 87 13.71 -18.38 18.30
C GLU A 87 12.77 -19.45 17.71
N TYR A 88 11.93 -19.05 16.75
CA TYR A 88 11.04 -19.95 16.04
C TYR A 88 11.81 -20.93 15.17
N GLU A 89 12.74 -20.44 14.33
CA GLU A 89 13.56 -21.27 13.44
C GLU A 89 14.45 -22.23 14.24
N ASP A 90 15.01 -21.79 15.36
CA ASP A 90 15.83 -22.61 16.26
C ASP A 90 15.04 -23.78 16.88
N SER A 91 13.73 -23.59 17.10
CA SER A 91 12.86 -24.58 17.74
C SER A 91 12.14 -25.50 16.75
N TYR A 92 11.71 -24.97 15.60
CA TYR A 92 10.77 -25.63 14.68
C TYR A 92 11.31 -25.78 13.25
N GLY A 93 12.46 -25.18 12.95
CA GLY A 93 13.07 -25.19 11.62
C GLY A 93 12.58 -24.06 10.71
N ARG A 94 13.08 -24.07 9.47
CA ARG A 94 12.87 -22.99 8.47
C ARG A 94 11.65 -23.20 7.57
N THR A 95 10.88 -24.26 7.79
CA THR A 95 9.68 -24.56 6.99
C THR A 95 8.47 -23.91 7.66
N HIS A 96 8.22 -22.64 7.33
CA HIS A 96 7.10 -21.86 7.88
C HIS A 96 6.72 -20.72 6.90
N PRO A 97 5.57 -20.05 7.10
CA PRO A 97 5.19 -18.89 6.30
C PRO A 97 6.19 -17.75 6.48
N LYS A 98 6.31 -16.88 5.49
CA LYS A 98 7.23 -15.74 5.55
C LYS A 98 6.78 -14.73 6.60
N PHE A 99 7.34 -14.83 7.80
CA PHE A 99 7.14 -13.85 8.86
C PHE A 99 7.89 -12.56 8.54
N GLN A 100 7.15 -11.45 8.54
CA GLN A 100 7.69 -10.12 8.35
C GLN A 100 8.64 -9.78 9.50
N SER A 101 9.88 -9.42 9.17
CA SER A 101 10.85 -8.94 10.15
C SER A 101 10.54 -7.51 10.57
N GLY A 102 10.86 -7.18 11.83
CA GLY A 102 10.69 -5.84 12.39
C GLY A 102 9.40 -5.69 13.18
N THR A 103 8.98 -4.44 13.35
CA THR A 103 7.89 -4.07 14.26
C THR A 103 6.51 -4.44 13.74
N PHE A 104 5.54 -4.68 14.64
CA PHE A 104 4.12 -4.80 14.29
C PHE A 104 3.62 -3.64 13.41
N LYS A 105 4.09 -2.40 13.66
CA LYS A 105 3.75 -1.23 12.84
C LYS A 105 4.29 -1.35 11.41
N GLN A 106 5.51 -1.87 11.24
CA GLN A 106 6.08 -2.13 9.92
C GLN A 106 5.31 -3.23 9.19
N ALA A 107 4.95 -4.33 9.86
CA ALA A 107 4.13 -5.38 9.25
C ALA A 107 2.75 -4.86 8.83
N PHE A 108 2.14 -4.02 9.66
CA PHE A 108 0.87 -3.37 9.34
C PHE A 108 0.96 -2.44 8.13
N ASN A 109 2.01 -1.61 8.05
CA ASN A 109 2.25 -0.75 6.90
C ASN A 109 2.53 -1.57 5.63
N SER A 110 3.30 -2.66 5.74
CA SER A 110 3.60 -3.53 4.61
C SER A 110 2.35 -4.24 4.08
N ALA A 111 1.45 -4.69 4.95
CA ALA A 111 0.16 -5.24 4.54
C ALA A 111 -0.68 -4.22 3.76
N LYS A 112 -0.66 -2.96 4.17
CA LYS A 112 -1.31 -1.87 3.45
C LYS A 112 -0.67 -1.63 2.08
N GLU A 113 0.65 -1.45 2.03
CA GLU A 113 1.40 -1.20 0.78
C GLU A 113 1.25 -2.34 -0.24
N GLN A 114 1.17 -3.58 0.23
CA GLN A 114 0.95 -4.75 -0.64
C GLN A 114 -0.53 -4.99 -0.96
N SER A 115 -1.44 -4.20 -0.37
CA SER A 115 -2.88 -4.44 -0.40
C SER A 115 -3.20 -5.93 -0.14
N LYS A 116 -2.78 -6.40 1.04
CA LYS A 116 -3.00 -7.76 1.56
C LYS A 116 -3.55 -7.67 2.99
N PHE A 117 -4.20 -8.74 3.43
CA PHE A 117 -4.57 -8.86 4.84
C PHE A 117 -3.35 -9.18 5.70
N LEU A 118 -3.33 -8.69 6.93
CA LEU A 118 -2.31 -9.01 7.92
C LEU A 118 -2.77 -10.19 8.77
N ILE A 119 -1.89 -11.18 8.98
CA ILE A 119 -2.10 -12.26 9.94
C ILE A 119 -1.14 -12.08 11.10
N ILE A 120 -1.69 -12.08 12.30
CA ILE A 120 -0.95 -12.00 13.56
C ILE A 120 -0.92 -13.39 14.18
N TYR A 121 0.25 -13.98 14.28
CA TYR A 121 0.51 -15.20 15.03
C TYR A 121 1.10 -14.86 16.39
N LEU A 122 0.41 -15.21 17.47
CA LEU A 122 0.94 -15.07 18.82
C LEU A 122 1.41 -16.43 19.34
N HIS A 123 2.70 -16.47 19.63
CA HIS A 123 3.43 -17.68 19.99
C HIS A 123 3.65 -17.73 21.51
N SER A 124 3.25 -18.82 22.15
CA SER A 124 3.61 -19.13 23.54
C SER A 124 4.34 -20.48 23.58
N PRO A 125 5.67 -20.48 23.80
CA PRO A 125 6.44 -21.73 23.83
C PRO A 125 6.07 -22.62 25.02
N GLU A 126 5.49 -22.05 26.08
CA GLU A 126 5.06 -22.78 27.28
C GLU A 126 3.74 -23.55 27.08
N HIS A 127 2.98 -23.24 26.03
CA HIS A 127 1.68 -23.86 25.81
C HIS A 127 1.79 -25.19 25.04
N ILE A 128 1.20 -26.25 25.59
CA ILE A 128 1.32 -27.64 25.09
C ILE A 128 0.92 -27.84 23.62
N SER A 129 -0.02 -27.05 23.11
CA SER A 129 -0.48 -27.16 21.72
C SER A 129 0.40 -26.42 20.71
N THR A 130 1.37 -25.61 21.17
CA THR A 130 2.16 -24.73 20.28
C THR A 130 3.10 -25.53 19.39
N SER A 131 3.90 -26.45 19.94
CA SER A 131 4.86 -27.23 19.15
C SER A 131 4.18 -28.02 18.04
N ARG A 132 3.09 -28.71 18.37
CA ARG A 132 2.28 -29.46 17.38
C ARG A 132 1.76 -28.55 16.27
N PHE A 133 1.34 -27.33 16.61
CA PHE A 133 0.83 -26.39 15.61
C PHE A 133 1.94 -25.93 14.65
N CYS A 134 3.13 -25.60 15.17
CA CYS A 134 4.26 -25.22 14.33
C CYS A 134 4.71 -26.37 13.41
N GLU A 135 4.88 -27.56 13.99
CA GLU A 135 5.46 -28.74 13.33
C GLU A 135 4.50 -29.54 12.45
N GLN A 136 3.19 -29.32 12.54
CA GLN A 136 2.19 -30.07 11.74
C GLN A 136 1.27 -29.17 10.92
N VAL A 137 1.08 -27.91 11.32
CA VAL A 137 0.11 -27.01 10.68
C VAL A 137 0.82 -25.90 9.92
N LEU A 138 1.65 -25.10 10.59
CA LEU A 138 2.35 -23.99 9.94
C LEU A 138 3.44 -24.45 8.96
N CYS A 139 4.00 -25.65 9.15
CA CYS A 139 4.98 -26.22 8.23
C CYS A 139 4.36 -26.84 6.97
N ASN A 140 3.04 -26.87 6.83
CA ASN A 140 2.37 -27.47 5.68
C ASN A 140 2.54 -26.58 4.44
N GLU A 141 3.07 -27.15 3.35
CA GLU A 141 3.39 -26.40 2.12
C GLU A 141 2.20 -25.68 1.49
N ASN A 142 1.00 -26.27 1.53
CA ASN A 142 -0.21 -25.64 1.00
C ASN A 142 -0.59 -24.40 1.82
N ILE A 143 -0.45 -24.48 3.14
CA ILE A 143 -0.72 -23.35 4.05
C ILE A 143 0.33 -22.26 3.85
N ILE A 144 1.62 -22.61 3.79
CA ILE A 144 2.72 -21.66 3.55
C ILE A 144 2.48 -20.91 2.24
N THR A 145 2.28 -21.64 1.14
CA THR A 145 2.05 -21.07 -0.19
C THR A 145 0.84 -20.14 -0.20
N PHE A 146 -0.26 -20.56 0.44
CA PHE A 146 -1.47 -19.75 0.51
C PHE A 146 -1.27 -18.46 1.32
N LEU A 147 -0.57 -18.56 2.46
CA LEU A 147 -0.28 -17.43 3.33
C LEU A 147 0.63 -16.41 2.64
N ASP A 148 1.74 -16.85 2.07
CA ASP A 148 2.74 -15.97 1.45
C ASP A 148 2.16 -15.20 0.24
N ASN A 149 1.28 -15.85 -0.52
CA ASN A 149 0.65 -15.23 -1.69
C ASN A 149 -0.43 -14.21 -1.30
N ASN A 150 -1.23 -14.46 -0.26
CA ASN A 150 -2.44 -13.69 0.01
C ASN A 150 -2.38 -12.79 1.25
N TYR A 151 -1.45 -13.07 2.17
CA TYR A 151 -1.35 -12.41 3.47
C TYR A 151 0.06 -11.88 3.72
N VAL A 152 0.16 -10.91 4.62
CA VAL A 152 1.40 -10.58 5.30
C VAL A 152 1.36 -11.27 6.65
N CYS A 153 2.33 -12.13 6.95
CA CYS A 153 2.38 -12.84 8.23
C CYS A 153 3.28 -12.09 9.21
N PHE A 154 2.81 -11.90 10.43
CA PHE A 154 3.55 -11.29 11.52
C PHE A 154 3.49 -12.19 12.74
N GLY A 155 4.65 -12.55 13.28
CA GLY A 155 4.76 -13.43 14.44
C GLY A 155 5.36 -12.70 15.63
N ALA A 156 4.80 -12.92 16.81
CA ALA A 156 5.34 -12.39 18.06
C ALA A 156 5.24 -13.42 19.19
N SER A 157 6.29 -13.55 19.99
CA SER A 157 6.30 -14.39 21.19
C SER A 157 5.77 -13.64 22.40
N VAL A 158 4.95 -14.30 23.22
CA VAL A 158 4.43 -13.75 24.50
C VAL A 158 5.53 -13.42 25.50
N ARG A 159 6.74 -13.96 25.30
CA ARG A 159 7.93 -13.68 26.11
C ARG A 159 8.48 -12.28 25.85
N HIS A 160 8.18 -11.70 24.69
CA HIS A 160 8.61 -10.37 24.29
C HIS A 160 7.55 -9.32 24.63
N SER A 161 8.00 -8.09 24.86
CA SER A 161 7.15 -6.96 25.28
C SER A 161 6.00 -6.68 24.31
N SER A 162 6.26 -6.82 23.01
CA SER A 162 5.29 -6.63 21.94
C SER A 162 4.25 -7.74 21.84
N GLY A 163 4.67 -9.01 21.90
CA GLY A 163 3.76 -10.16 21.90
C GLY A 163 2.91 -10.22 23.17
N PHE A 164 3.44 -9.81 24.31
CA PHE A 164 2.68 -9.63 25.55
C PHE A 164 1.64 -8.51 25.44
N LEU A 165 2.00 -7.38 24.84
CA LEU A 165 1.07 -6.28 24.59
C LEU A 165 -0.06 -6.70 23.65
N LEU A 166 0.26 -7.41 22.56
CA LEU A 166 -0.73 -7.96 21.64
C LEU A 166 -1.64 -8.96 22.35
N THR A 167 -1.09 -9.90 23.13
CA THR A 167 -1.85 -10.86 23.93
C THR A 167 -2.85 -10.16 24.85
N SER A 168 -2.40 -9.12 25.56
CA SER A 168 -3.24 -8.33 26.46
C SER A 168 -4.36 -7.59 25.73
N LYS A 169 -4.09 -7.12 24.51
CA LYS A 169 -5.06 -6.35 23.71
C LYS A 169 -6.09 -7.24 23.04
N PHE A 170 -5.65 -8.33 22.42
CA PHE A 170 -6.54 -9.32 21.83
C PHE A 170 -7.24 -10.19 22.90
N HIS A 171 -6.88 -10.04 24.18
CA HIS A 171 -7.37 -10.83 25.31
C HIS A 171 -7.24 -12.33 25.04
N VAL A 172 -6.06 -12.71 24.54
CA VAL A 172 -5.80 -14.09 24.17
C VAL A 172 -5.75 -14.95 25.42
N THR A 173 -6.57 -15.99 25.43
CA THR A 173 -6.70 -16.92 26.56
C THR A 173 -6.15 -18.31 26.24
N THR A 174 -6.04 -18.65 24.96
CA THR A 174 -5.66 -20.00 24.49
C THR A 174 -4.71 -19.91 23.31
N TYR A 175 -3.75 -20.83 23.24
CA TYR A 175 -2.78 -20.93 22.15
C TYR A 175 -2.91 -22.26 21.37
N PRO A 176 -2.49 -22.32 20.10
CA PRO A 176 -2.04 -21.22 19.24
C PRO A 176 -3.15 -20.19 18.98
N PHE A 177 -2.75 -18.92 18.78
CA PHE A 177 -3.65 -17.82 18.44
C PHE A 177 -3.24 -17.20 17.11
N LEU A 178 -4.20 -17.10 16.19
CA LEU A 178 -4.07 -16.42 14.91
C LEU A 178 -5.21 -15.43 14.73
N ALA A 179 -4.90 -14.20 14.35
CA ALA A 179 -5.89 -13.20 13.98
C ALA A 179 -5.64 -12.68 12.56
N ILE A 180 -6.67 -12.73 11.72
CA ILE A 180 -6.69 -12.06 10.42
C ILE A 180 -7.24 -10.65 10.65
N VAL A 181 -6.46 -9.65 10.25
CA VAL A 181 -6.79 -8.25 10.41
C VAL A 181 -6.62 -7.48 9.10
N THR A 182 -7.45 -6.46 8.93
CA THR A 182 -7.37 -5.51 7.83
C THR A 182 -7.37 -4.09 8.38
N THR A 183 -7.18 -3.10 7.50
CA THR A 183 -7.33 -1.68 7.83
C THR A 183 -8.53 -1.14 7.06
N ASN A 184 -9.39 -0.33 7.68
CA ASN A 184 -10.37 0.44 6.92
C ASN A 184 -9.73 1.73 6.36
N SER A 185 -10.44 2.44 5.46
CA SER A 185 -10.00 3.73 4.91
C SER A 185 -9.70 4.79 5.99
N SER A 186 -10.30 4.64 7.19
CA SER A 186 -10.08 5.50 8.36
C SER A 186 -8.88 5.10 9.23
N THR A 187 -7.98 4.23 8.76
CA THR A 187 -6.79 3.72 9.48
C THR A 187 -7.10 2.96 10.79
N GLN A 188 -8.34 2.51 10.97
CA GLN A 188 -8.69 1.62 12.08
C GLN A 188 -8.42 0.18 11.64
N LEU A 189 -7.75 -0.58 12.50
CA LEU A 189 -7.63 -2.01 12.31
C LEU A 189 -9.03 -2.63 12.44
N GLN A 190 -9.32 -3.68 11.68
CA GLN A 190 -10.51 -4.49 11.79
C GLN A 190 -10.10 -5.97 11.83
N ILE A 191 -10.54 -6.70 12.85
CA ILE A 191 -10.37 -8.16 12.95
C ILE A 191 -11.46 -8.81 12.10
N LEU A 192 -11.04 -9.61 11.13
CA LEU A 192 -11.92 -10.36 10.24
C LEU A 192 -12.23 -11.73 10.84
N LYS A 193 -11.19 -12.41 11.33
CA LYS A 193 -11.32 -13.76 11.91
C LYS A 193 -10.24 -14.02 12.94
N VAL A 194 -10.59 -14.87 13.91
CA VAL A 194 -9.67 -15.38 14.93
C VAL A 194 -9.73 -16.90 14.93
N PHE A 195 -8.57 -17.54 15.02
CA PHE A 195 -8.43 -18.97 15.25
C PHE A 195 -7.74 -19.17 16.60
N GLU A 196 -8.37 -19.94 17.48
CA GLU A 196 -7.87 -20.23 18.82
C GLU A 196 -7.91 -21.74 19.09
N GLY A 197 -6.89 -22.24 19.78
CA GLY A 197 -6.84 -23.62 20.26
C GLY A 197 -6.37 -24.64 19.22
N LYS A 198 -6.73 -25.91 19.42
CA LYS A 198 -6.23 -27.02 18.59
C LYS A 198 -6.82 -26.94 17.19
N LEU A 199 -5.99 -26.59 16.22
CA LEU A 199 -6.34 -26.46 14.82
C LEU A 199 -5.70 -27.57 14.00
N LYS A 200 -6.47 -28.17 13.09
CA LYS A 200 -5.94 -29.06 12.05
C LYS A 200 -5.60 -28.25 10.78
N PRO A 201 -4.69 -28.74 9.92
CA PRO A 201 -4.28 -28.02 8.71
C PRO A 201 -5.46 -27.60 7.81
N TYR A 202 -6.38 -28.54 7.51
CA TYR A 202 -7.54 -28.23 6.66
C TYR A 202 -8.43 -27.13 7.24
N GLN A 203 -8.62 -27.11 8.58
CA GLN A 203 -9.46 -26.11 9.24
C GLN A 203 -8.88 -24.70 9.11
N LEU A 204 -7.54 -24.60 9.21
CA LEU A 204 -6.86 -23.34 9.00
C LEU A 204 -6.97 -22.91 7.54
N LEU A 205 -6.68 -23.80 6.59
CA LEU A 205 -6.72 -23.48 5.17
C LEU A 205 -8.12 -23.06 4.70
N THR A 206 -9.16 -23.85 4.98
CA THR A 206 -10.56 -23.49 4.68
C THR A 206 -10.94 -22.18 5.36
N GLY A 207 -10.48 -21.96 6.59
CA GLY A 207 -10.72 -20.74 7.31
C GLY A 207 -10.10 -19.50 6.66
N LEU A 208 -8.87 -19.64 6.14
CA LEU A 208 -8.14 -18.59 5.41
C LEU A 208 -8.85 -18.27 4.09
N ILE A 209 -9.12 -19.29 3.26
CA ILE A 209 -9.82 -19.16 1.97
C ILE A 209 -11.16 -18.43 2.14
N ASN A 210 -12.02 -18.93 3.04
CA ASN A 210 -13.33 -18.33 3.26
C ASN A 210 -13.23 -16.87 3.72
N THR A 211 -12.21 -16.51 4.52
CA THR A 211 -12.02 -15.12 4.97
C THR A 211 -11.55 -14.23 3.81
N LEU A 212 -10.66 -14.74 2.97
CA LEU A 212 -10.18 -14.04 1.78
C LEU A 212 -11.34 -13.74 0.83
N GLU A 213 -12.16 -14.74 0.51
CA GLU A 213 -13.31 -14.59 -0.39
C GLU A 213 -14.33 -13.61 0.16
N GLN A 214 -14.72 -13.77 1.43
CA GLN A 214 -15.73 -12.93 2.10
C GLN A 214 -15.32 -11.46 2.17
N HIS A 215 -14.02 -11.16 2.27
CA HIS A 215 -13.52 -9.80 2.48
C HIS A 215 -12.71 -9.24 1.30
N SER A 216 -12.60 -9.98 0.18
CA SER A 216 -11.87 -9.60 -1.03
C SER A 216 -12.21 -8.19 -1.55
N ALA A 217 -13.47 -7.76 -1.39
CA ALA A 217 -13.93 -6.42 -1.75
C ALA A 217 -13.20 -5.29 -0.99
N ILE A 218 -12.80 -5.52 0.26
CA ILE A 218 -12.06 -4.55 1.08
C ILE A 218 -10.70 -4.28 0.43
N ILE A 219 -9.96 -5.34 0.11
CA ILE A 219 -8.63 -5.24 -0.52
C ILE A 219 -8.74 -4.62 -1.92
N THR A 220 -9.74 -5.01 -2.69
CA THR A 220 -9.96 -4.47 -4.04
C THR A 220 -10.23 -2.97 -3.99
N ALA A 221 -11.10 -2.52 -3.08
CA ALA A 221 -11.38 -1.10 -2.90
C ALA A 221 -10.12 -0.31 -2.46
N GLN A 222 -9.30 -0.89 -1.58
CA GLN A 222 -8.04 -0.26 -1.17
C GLN A 222 -7.07 -0.10 -2.35
N ARG A 223 -6.93 -1.12 -3.19
CA ARG A 223 -6.09 -1.04 -4.40
C ARG A 223 -6.55 0.05 -5.35
N THR A 224 -7.85 0.09 -5.64
CA THR A 224 -8.42 1.14 -6.49
C THR A 224 -8.19 2.53 -5.91
N GLU A 225 -8.42 2.72 -4.61
CA GLU A 225 -8.19 4.02 -3.95
C GLU A 225 -6.71 4.46 -3.99
N GLU A 226 -5.78 3.51 -3.86
CA GLU A 226 -4.33 3.79 -3.95
C GLU A 226 -3.89 4.12 -5.38
N GLU A 227 -4.41 3.40 -6.38
CA GLU A 227 -4.17 3.67 -7.80
C GLU A 227 -4.74 5.03 -8.22
N GLU A 228 -5.97 5.36 -7.79
CA GLU A 228 -6.59 6.66 -8.04
C GLU A 228 -5.78 7.81 -7.43
N LYS A 229 -5.30 7.64 -6.19
CA LYS A 229 -4.43 8.63 -5.54
C LYS A 229 -3.11 8.80 -6.27
N LYS A 230 -2.50 7.70 -6.73
CA LYS A 230 -1.25 7.75 -7.48
C LYS A 230 -1.44 8.47 -8.82
N SER A 231 -2.47 8.09 -9.58
CA SER A 231 -2.81 8.73 -10.85
C SER A 231 -3.12 10.23 -10.67
N SER A 232 -3.89 10.59 -9.64
CA SER A 232 -4.21 11.99 -9.32
C SER A 232 -2.95 12.81 -9.02
N ARG A 233 -1.95 12.23 -8.33
CA ARG A 233 -0.66 12.89 -8.07
C ARG A 233 0.14 13.07 -9.36
N GLU A 234 0.22 12.05 -10.19
CA GLU A 234 0.95 12.09 -11.46
C GLU A 234 0.37 13.15 -12.41
N ILE A 235 -0.96 13.27 -12.50
CA ILE A 235 -1.63 14.30 -13.30
C ILE A 235 -1.29 15.70 -12.78
N ARG A 236 -1.34 15.90 -11.46
CA ARG A 236 -1.02 17.20 -10.86
C ARG A 236 0.44 17.59 -11.09
N GLU A 237 1.36 16.66 -10.91
CA GLU A 237 2.78 16.90 -11.19
C GLU A 237 3.03 17.21 -12.67
N GLN A 238 2.31 16.55 -13.57
CA GLN A 238 2.39 16.85 -15.01
C GLN A 238 1.87 18.26 -15.33
N GLN A 239 0.72 18.64 -14.77
CA GLN A 239 0.15 19.97 -14.94
C GLN A 239 1.06 21.06 -14.37
N ASP A 240 1.64 20.82 -13.19
CA ASP A 240 2.58 21.76 -12.56
C ASP A 240 3.84 21.94 -13.43
N ARG A 241 4.36 20.86 -14.03
CA ARG A 241 5.49 20.93 -14.99
C ARG A 241 5.14 21.76 -16.23
N GLU A 242 4.01 21.47 -16.87
CA GLU A 242 3.56 22.17 -18.09
C GLU A 242 3.29 23.66 -17.82
N TYR A 243 2.74 23.99 -16.65
CA TYR A 243 2.55 25.36 -16.22
C TYR A 243 3.89 26.09 -16.05
N LEU A 244 4.85 25.50 -15.34
CA LEU A 244 6.18 26.09 -15.14
C LEU A 244 6.91 26.32 -16.47
N GLU A 245 6.81 25.38 -17.42
CA GLU A 245 7.38 25.58 -18.76
C GLU A 245 6.73 26.73 -19.52
N THR A 246 5.41 26.89 -19.38
CA THR A 246 4.67 27.97 -20.04
C THR A 246 5.07 29.33 -19.46
N VAL A 247 5.13 29.42 -18.13
CA VAL A 247 5.61 30.63 -17.44
C VAL A 247 7.03 30.99 -17.88
N ALA A 248 7.95 30.03 -17.91
CA ALA A 248 9.32 30.28 -18.33
C ALA A 248 9.42 30.76 -19.79
N LYS A 249 8.62 30.19 -20.70
CA LYS A 249 8.55 30.64 -22.10
C LYS A 249 8.01 32.07 -22.23
N ASP A 250 7.01 32.43 -21.44
CA ASP A 250 6.44 33.78 -21.46
C ASP A 250 7.39 34.80 -20.84
N GLU A 251 8.09 34.46 -19.76
CA GLU A 251 9.16 35.28 -19.19
C GLU A 251 10.30 35.53 -20.18
N GLU A 252 10.74 34.48 -20.88
CA GLU A 252 11.80 34.61 -21.89
C GLU A 252 11.34 35.45 -23.09
N ARG A 253 10.09 35.27 -23.56
CA ARG A 253 9.52 36.13 -24.61
C ARG A 253 9.48 37.59 -24.20
N MET A 254 9.04 37.89 -22.97
CA MET A 254 9.05 39.27 -22.46
C MET A 254 10.46 39.85 -22.36
N ARG A 255 11.45 39.03 -21.99
CA ARG A 255 12.86 39.44 -21.92
C ARG A 255 13.42 39.77 -23.31
N ILE A 256 13.19 38.91 -24.29
CA ILE A 256 13.60 39.11 -25.68
C ILE A 256 12.96 40.36 -26.26
N GLU A 257 11.67 40.59 -26.01
CA GLU A 257 10.96 41.77 -26.53
C GLU A 257 11.48 43.08 -25.92
N LYS A 258 11.70 43.12 -24.59
CA LYS A 258 12.32 44.29 -23.93
C LYS A 258 13.71 44.60 -24.47
N GLU A 259 14.51 43.57 -24.72
CA GLU A 259 15.86 43.75 -25.27
C GLU A 259 15.83 44.25 -26.72
N LYS A 260 14.92 43.73 -27.55
CA LYS A 260 14.70 44.24 -28.91
C LYS A 260 14.24 45.70 -28.91
N GLU A 261 13.34 46.08 -28.00
CA GLU A 261 12.89 47.46 -27.87
C GLU A 261 14.05 48.39 -27.48
N ARG A 262 14.92 47.96 -26.55
CA ARG A 262 16.11 48.70 -26.12
C ARG A 262 17.09 48.92 -27.27
N ILE A 263 17.47 47.86 -27.97
CA ILE A 263 18.34 47.93 -29.16
C ILE A 263 17.71 48.81 -30.25
N GLY A 264 16.40 48.70 -30.45
CA GLY A 264 15.67 49.52 -31.42
C GLY A 264 15.64 51.01 -31.08
N LYS A 265 15.60 51.37 -29.79
CA LYS A 265 15.72 52.77 -29.33
C LYS A 265 17.14 53.28 -29.52
N GLU A 266 18.16 52.55 -29.05
CA GLU A 266 19.58 52.93 -29.21
C GLU A 266 19.94 53.12 -30.69
N ARG A 267 19.49 52.24 -31.58
CA ARG A 267 19.73 52.36 -33.03
C ARG A 267 19.09 53.63 -33.61
N ARG A 268 17.85 53.95 -33.22
CA ARG A 268 17.17 55.17 -33.66
C ARG A 268 17.85 56.43 -33.14
N GLU A 269 18.30 56.43 -31.89
CA GLU A 269 19.05 57.56 -31.31
C GLU A 269 20.37 57.78 -32.04
N LEU A 270 21.12 56.70 -32.32
CA LEU A 270 22.37 56.77 -33.07
C LEU A 270 22.15 57.31 -34.50
N GLU A 271 21.08 56.88 -35.17
CA GLU A 271 20.75 57.29 -36.53
C GLU A 271 20.34 58.77 -36.60
N LEU A 272 19.56 59.25 -35.62
CA LEU A 272 19.21 60.67 -35.48
C LEU A 272 20.44 61.54 -35.19
N GLU A 273 21.37 61.06 -34.35
CA GLU A 273 22.59 61.80 -34.02
C GLU A 273 23.53 61.90 -35.23
N LEU A 274 23.70 60.80 -35.99
CA LEU A 274 24.45 60.81 -37.24
C LEU A 274 23.83 61.79 -38.26
N GLU A 275 22.51 61.84 -38.38
CA GLU A 275 21.83 62.79 -39.27
C GLU A 275 22.05 64.25 -38.86
N ARG A 276 22.06 64.54 -37.55
CA ARG A 276 22.37 65.88 -37.02
C ARG A 276 23.80 66.30 -37.35
N LEU A 277 24.77 65.42 -37.10
CA LEU A 277 26.18 65.67 -37.41
C LEU A 277 26.40 65.92 -38.91
N GLU A 278 25.74 65.16 -39.79
CA GLU A 278 25.84 65.37 -41.24
C GLU A 278 25.24 66.71 -41.66
N LYS A 279 24.08 67.10 -41.11
CA LYS A 279 23.46 68.42 -41.36
C LYS A 279 24.36 69.56 -40.90
N GLU A 280 24.96 69.45 -39.71
CA GLU A 280 25.90 70.44 -39.19
C GLU A 280 27.13 70.57 -40.09
N ARG A 281 27.70 69.44 -40.52
CA ARG A 281 28.83 69.41 -41.46
C ARG A 281 28.50 70.07 -42.80
N GLN A 282 27.29 69.85 -43.33
CA GLN A 282 26.84 70.51 -44.57
C GLN A 282 26.68 72.03 -44.40
N LEU A 283 26.11 72.47 -43.27
CA LEU A 283 25.96 73.90 -42.97
C LEU A 283 27.33 74.60 -42.86
N ASP A 284 28.31 73.96 -42.24
CA ASP A 284 29.67 74.49 -42.13
C ASP A 284 30.39 74.58 -43.48
N ILE A 285 30.21 73.58 -44.36
CA ILE A 285 30.70 73.63 -45.74
C ILE A 285 30.05 74.79 -46.52
N ALA A 286 28.74 75.00 -46.34
CA ALA A 286 28.02 76.09 -46.98
C ALA A 286 28.48 77.48 -46.51
N LYS A 287 28.75 77.65 -45.20
CA LYS A 287 29.34 78.89 -44.64
C LYS A 287 30.74 79.16 -45.19
N LYS A 288 31.61 78.15 -45.26
CA LYS A 288 32.96 78.28 -45.86
C LYS A 288 32.93 78.64 -47.35
N LYS A 289 31.93 78.16 -48.11
CA LYS A 289 31.74 78.54 -49.53
C LYS A 289 31.25 79.98 -49.71
N LYS A 290 30.41 80.51 -48.80
CA LYS A 290 29.96 81.92 -48.84
C LYS A 290 31.07 82.92 -48.47
N GLY A 291 32.00 82.55 -47.58
CA GLY A 291 33.15 83.38 -47.21
C GLY A 291 34.21 83.59 -48.31
N LYS A 292 34.20 82.80 -49.39
CA LYS A 292 35.17 82.93 -50.51
C LYS A 292 34.68 83.79 -51.70
N LYS A 293 33.46 84.35 -51.66
CA LYS A 293 32.89 85.17 -52.76
C LYS A 293 32.91 86.70 -52.54
N GLY A 294 33.66 87.20 -51.54
CA GLY A 294 33.76 88.63 -51.28
C GLY A 294 35.19 89.11 -51.09
N THR A 295 35.90 89.41 -52.18
CA THR A 295 36.90 90.50 -52.20
C THR A 295 36.86 91.17 -53.57
N PRO A 296 36.54 92.49 -53.65
CA PRO A 296 36.60 93.25 -54.89
C PRO A 296 38.05 93.66 -55.18
N LYS A 297 38.50 93.46 -56.42
CA LYS A 297 39.74 94.09 -56.95
C LYS A 297 39.34 95.19 -57.93
N THR A 298 39.46 96.44 -57.50
CA THR A 298 39.91 97.57 -58.31
C THR A 298 41.36 97.85 -57.88
N PRO A 299 42.31 98.17 -58.78
CA PRO A 299 42.32 99.49 -59.44
C PRO A 299 42.96 99.53 -60.86
N ASN A 300 42.47 100.41 -61.74
CA ASN A 300 43.08 101.71 -62.12
C ASN A 300 42.24 102.34 -63.24
#